data_AF-A0A7H9SKI0-F1
#
_entry.id   AF-A0A7H9SKI0-F1
#
_cell.length_a   1.000
_cell.length_b   1.000
_cell.length_c   1.000
_cell.angle_alpha   90.00
_cell.angle_beta   90.00
_cell.angle_gamma   90.00
#
_symmetry.space_group_name_H-M   'P 1'
#
loop_
_entity.id
_entity.type
_entity.pdbx_description
1 polymer ?
#
loop_
_entity_poly.entity_id
_entity_poly.type
_entity_poly.pdbx_seq_one_letter_code
_entity_poly.pdbx_strand_id
1 'polypeptide(L)'
;EGNDLPPVDKEYYVMQSEFYHEPPEVDDDGRRSEIVEFSYPNGLREEPQVVAFNGSESALTRDHPLKAHVGDDVRIFFGNAGPNLTSSFHIIGTHFKNVYRDGGVTSNPSKGIQTVSVPCGGSTIVD
;
A
#
# COMPACT_ATOMS: atom_id res chain seq x y z
N GLU A 1 4.88 26.60 16.47
CA GLU A 1 3.87 26.54 15.40
C GLU A 1 4.60 26.64 14.07
N GLY A 2 4.48 25.65 13.18
CA GLY A 2 5.19 25.67 11.88
C GLY A 2 5.75 24.35 11.37
N ASN A 3 5.51 23.22 12.04
CA ASN A 3 6.02 21.90 11.64
C ASN A 3 4.92 20.88 11.28
N ASP A 4 3.67 21.33 11.22
CA ASP A 4 2.53 20.45 10.91
C ASP A 4 2.33 20.35 9.40
N LEU A 5 1.84 19.21 8.94
CA LEU A 5 1.44 19.07 7.55
C LEU A 5 0.24 19.99 7.25
N PRO A 6 0.12 20.50 6.00
CA PRO A 6 -1.05 21.29 5.61
C PRO A 6 -2.35 20.53 5.89
N PRO A 7 -3.42 21.19 6.37
CA PRO A 7 -4.69 20.52 6.61
C PRO A 7 -5.31 20.02 5.30
N VAL A 8 -6.07 18.93 5.39
CA VAL A 8 -6.84 18.30 4.31
C VAL A 8 -8.20 17.86 4.84
N ASP A 9 -9.15 17.57 3.96
CA ASP A 9 -10.50 17.16 4.35
C ASP A 9 -10.56 15.72 4.84
N LYS A 10 -9.75 14.83 4.25
CA LYS A 10 -9.66 13.41 4.63
C LYS A 10 -8.24 12.89 4.64
N GLU A 11 -7.95 12.03 5.62
CA GLU A 11 -6.70 11.31 5.73
C GLU A 11 -6.96 9.80 5.71
N TYR A 12 -6.12 9.06 4.98
CA TYR A 12 -6.17 7.60 4.91
C TYR A 12 -4.80 6.98 5.18
N TYR A 13 -4.83 5.78 5.75
CA TYR A 13 -3.65 4.95 5.94
C TYR A 13 -3.73 3.71 5.07
N VAL A 14 -2.72 3.53 4.23
CA VAL A 14 -2.61 2.40 3.30
C VAL A 14 -1.21 1.85 3.37
N MET A 15 -1.09 0.54 3.53
CA MET A 15 0.19 -0.15 3.52
C MET A 15 0.16 -1.32 2.56
N GLN A 16 1.15 -1.39 1.68
CA GLN A 16 1.39 -2.56 0.83
C GLN A 16 2.21 -3.59 1.59
N SER A 17 1.83 -4.86 1.45
CA SER A 17 2.64 -6.01 1.84
C SER A 17 2.51 -7.09 0.79
N GLU A 18 3.55 -7.89 0.62
CA GLU A 18 3.45 -9.15 -0.11
C GLU A 18 3.60 -10.37 0.80
N PHE A 19 2.91 -11.44 0.41
CA PHE A 19 2.75 -12.66 1.18
C PHE A 19 3.25 -13.85 0.37
N TYR A 20 4.12 -14.63 1.00
CA TYR A 20 4.77 -15.81 0.42
C TYR A 20 4.23 -17.04 1.13
N HIS A 21 3.53 -17.89 0.41
CA HIS A 21 2.94 -19.08 0.99
C HIS A 21 3.04 -20.28 0.05
N GLU A 22 3.06 -21.47 0.63
CA GLU A 22 2.96 -22.70 -0.13
C GLU A 22 1.53 -22.86 -0.67
N PRO A 23 1.31 -23.64 -1.75
CA PRO A 23 -0.04 -23.93 -2.23
C PRO A 23 -0.89 -24.51 -1.09
N PRO A 24 -2.17 -24.11 -0.97
CA PRO A 24 -3.05 -24.64 0.07
C PRO A 24 -3.19 -26.16 -0.08
N GLU A 25 -3.08 -26.86 1.04
CA GLU A 25 -3.36 -28.29 1.10
C GLU A 25 -4.83 -28.57 0.77
N VAL A 26 -5.12 -29.84 0.42
CA VAL A 26 -6.49 -30.29 0.19
C VAL A 26 -6.91 -31.13 1.39
N ASP A 27 -7.95 -30.67 2.08
CA ASP A 27 -8.52 -31.34 3.26
C ASP A 27 -9.24 -32.63 2.86
N ASP A 28 -9.59 -33.45 3.86
CA ASP A 28 -10.27 -34.75 3.67
C ASP A 28 -11.62 -34.62 2.91
N ASP A 29 -12.26 -33.45 2.94
CA ASP A 29 -13.51 -33.17 2.22
C ASP A 29 -13.30 -32.70 0.76
N GLY A 30 -12.05 -32.65 0.31
CA GLY A 30 -11.64 -32.26 -1.04
C GLY A 30 -11.57 -30.74 -1.25
N ARG A 31 -11.76 -29.92 -0.22
CA ARG A 31 -11.61 -28.47 -0.30
C ARG A 31 -10.17 -28.04 -0.06
N ARG A 32 -9.80 -26.87 -0.57
CA ARG A 32 -8.51 -26.25 -0.25
C ARG A 32 -8.58 -25.63 1.14
N SER A 33 -7.56 -25.87 1.94
CA SER A 33 -7.42 -25.24 3.27
C SER A 33 -7.43 -23.73 3.14
N GLU A 34 -8.09 -23.07 4.09
CA GLU A 34 -8.07 -21.60 4.26
C GLU A 34 -6.77 -21.12 4.93
N ILE A 35 -5.97 -22.05 5.47
CA ILE A 35 -4.68 -21.77 6.11
C ILE A 35 -3.57 -22.27 5.18
N VAL A 36 -2.61 -21.39 4.94
CA VAL A 36 -1.42 -21.68 4.15
C VAL A 36 -0.18 -21.49 5.00
N GLU A 37 0.84 -22.31 4.77
CA GLU A 37 2.13 -22.16 5.42
C GLU A 37 3.00 -21.15 4.69
N PHE A 38 3.87 -20.45 5.42
CA PHE A 38 4.83 -19.53 4.82
C PHE A 38 5.85 -20.27 3.96
N SER A 39 6.08 -19.78 2.74
CA SER A 39 7.08 -20.34 1.82
C SER A 39 8.40 -19.57 1.90
N TYR A 40 9.36 -20.13 2.62
CA TYR A 40 10.73 -19.59 2.68
C TYR A 40 11.42 -19.56 1.30
N PRO A 41 11.33 -20.60 0.44
CA PRO A 41 11.92 -20.56 -0.89
C PRO A 41 11.33 -19.47 -1.78
N ASN A 42 10.03 -19.19 -1.70
CA ASN A 42 9.40 -18.11 -2.47
C ASN A 42 9.82 -16.75 -1.94
N GLY A 43 9.92 -16.60 -0.62
CA GLY A 43 10.45 -15.40 0.02
C GLY A 43 11.87 -15.05 -0.44
N LEU A 44 12.75 -16.04 -0.52
CA LEU A 44 14.13 -15.85 -1.03
C LEU A 44 14.22 -15.51 -2.51
N ARG A 45 13.25 -15.98 -3.31
CA ARG A 45 13.20 -15.70 -4.77
C ARG A 45 12.39 -14.45 -5.09
N GLU A 46 11.80 -13.80 -4.08
CA GLU A 46 10.93 -12.63 -4.23
C GLU A 46 9.74 -12.91 -5.16
N GLU A 47 9.18 -14.13 -5.09
CA GLU A 47 8.02 -14.57 -5.87
C GLU A 47 6.77 -14.70 -4.97
N PRO A 48 6.10 -13.59 -4.62
CA PRO A 48 4.92 -13.66 -3.76
C PRO A 48 3.71 -14.20 -4.50
N GLN A 49 2.85 -14.88 -3.77
CA GLN A 49 1.55 -15.33 -4.26
C GLN A 49 0.52 -14.19 -4.22
N VAL A 50 0.64 -13.31 -3.23
CA VAL A 50 -0.30 -12.20 -3.02
C VAL A 50 0.48 -10.92 -2.73
N VAL A 51 0.07 -9.82 -3.37
CA VAL A 51 0.43 -8.46 -2.97
C VAL A 51 -0.88 -7.77 -2.60
N ALA A 52 -0.99 -7.29 -1.37
CA ALA A 52 -2.23 -6.72 -0.86
C ALA A 52 -2.01 -5.37 -0.18
N PHE A 53 -3.05 -4.55 -0.18
CA PHE A 53 -3.14 -3.38 0.70
C PHE A 53 -3.85 -3.76 1.98
N ASN A 54 -3.31 -3.34 3.13
CA ASN A 54 -3.91 -3.52 4.46
C ASN A 54 -4.26 -4.98 4.81
N GLY A 55 -3.47 -5.93 4.30
CA GLY A 55 -3.44 -7.32 4.77
C GLY A 55 -4.29 -8.34 4.00
N SER A 56 -5.22 -7.93 3.16
CA SER A 56 -6.03 -8.87 2.34
C SER A 56 -6.44 -8.28 0.99
N GLU A 57 -6.77 -9.13 0.03
CA GLU A 57 -7.19 -8.70 -1.32
C GLU A 57 -8.43 -7.79 -1.30
N SER A 58 -9.34 -8.01 -0.35
CA SER A 58 -10.61 -7.30 -0.25
C SER A 58 -10.57 -6.04 0.62
N ALA A 59 -9.47 -5.80 1.34
CA ALA A 59 -9.41 -4.80 2.41
C ALA A 59 -9.85 -3.40 1.96
N LEU A 60 -9.32 -2.90 0.83
CA LEU A 60 -9.62 -1.55 0.32
C LEU A 60 -10.66 -1.52 -0.81
N THR A 61 -11.31 -2.65 -1.09
CA THR A 61 -12.31 -2.74 -2.17
C THR A 61 -13.68 -3.03 -1.60
N ARG A 62 -13.88 -4.22 -1.04
CA ARG A 62 -15.17 -4.67 -0.53
C ARG A 62 -15.35 -4.30 0.94
N ASP A 63 -14.32 -4.51 1.75
CA ASP A 63 -14.47 -4.50 3.20
C ASP A 63 -14.42 -3.07 3.75
N HIS A 64 -13.39 -2.30 3.35
CA HIS A 64 -13.18 -0.93 3.78
C HIS A 64 -12.72 -0.01 2.61
N PRO A 65 -13.57 0.22 1.59
CA PRO A 65 -13.23 1.13 0.51
C PRO A 65 -13.02 2.56 0.99
N LEU A 66 -12.03 3.24 0.41
CA LEU A 66 -11.77 4.66 0.65
C LEU A 66 -12.91 5.50 0.04
N LYS A 67 -13.45 6.46 0.81
CA LYS A 67 -14.64 7.25 0.43
C LYS A 67 -14.43 8.75 0.60
N ALA A 68 -14.38 9.48 -0.50
CA ALA A 68 -14.31 10.95 -0.53
C ALA A 68 -15.49 11.56 -1.31
N HIS A 69 -15.68 12.86 -1.19
CA HIS A 69 -16.61 13.65 -1.99
C HIS A 69 -15.87 14.44 -3.06
N VAL A 70 -16.60 14.86 -4.09
CA VAL A 70 -16.05 15.77 -5.11
C VAL A 70 -15.69 17.09 -4.43
N GLY A 71 -14.43 17.49 -4.56
CA GLY A 71 -13.90 18.73 -3.97
C GLY A 71 -13.11 18.52 -2.68
N ASP A 72 -13.11 17.32 -2.10
CA ASP A 72 -12.27 17.01 -0.92
C ASP A 72 -10.78 17.01 -1.32
N ASP A 73 -9.94 17.70 -0.55
CA ASP A 73 -8.50 17.47 -0.52
C ASP A 73 -8.23 16.21 0.32
N VAL A 74 -7.57 15.19 -0.27
CA VAL A 74 -7.36 13.88 0.35
C VAL A 74 -5.87 13.61 0.52
N ARG A 75 -5.44 13.30 1.74
CA ARG A 75 -4.09 12.80 2.02
C ARG A 75 -4.08 11.30 2.24
N ILE A 76 -3.08 10.62 1.67
CA ILE A 76 -2.80 9.21 1.93
C ILE A 76 -1.40 9.08 2.50
N PHE A 77 -1.32 8.50 3.69
CA PHE A 77 -0.10 7.98 4.28
C PHE A 77 0.12 6.57 3.72
N PHE A 78 0.97 6.48 2.70
CA PHE A 78 1.25 5.22 2.02
C PHE A 78 2.56 4.62 2.51
N GLY A 79 2.50 3.43 3.08
CA GLY A 79 3.66 2.63 3.44
C GLY A 79 3.85 1.46 2.48
N ASN A 80 5.09 1.05 2.28
CA ASN A 80 5.39 -0.24 1.70
C ASN A 80 6.17 -1.07 2.71
N ALA A 81 5.48 -1.98 3.39
CA ALA A 81 6.13 -2.88 4.33
C ALA A 81 7.06 -3.86 3.60
N GLY A 82 6.75 -4.22 2.35
CA GLY A 82 7.46 -5.25 1.60
C GLY A 82 7.05 -6.66 2.03
N PRO A 83 8.00 -7.59 2.25
CA PRO A 83 9.40 -7.32 2.63
C PRO A 83 10.40 -6.96 1.51
N ASN A 84 10.13 -7.33 0.27
CA ASN A 84 11.11 -7.30 -0.82
C ASN A 84 10.76 -6.29 -1.93
N LEU A 85 9.49 -6.23 -2.35
CA LEU A 85 9.11 -5.50 -3.55
C LEU A 85 9.07 -3.99 -3.34
N THR A 86 9.44 -3.23 -4.37
CA THR A 86 9.21 -1.78 -4.45
C THR A 86 7.84 -1.51 -5.06
N SER A 87 7.04 -0.66 -4.41
CA SER A 87 5.74 -0.24 -4.96
C SER A 87 5.91 0.92 -5.93
N SER A 88 5.23 0.85 -7.07
CA SER A 88 5.00 2.01 -7.94
C SER A 88 3.61 2.56 -7.63
N PHE A 89 3.48 3.32 -6.54
CA PHE A 89 2.19 3.76 -6.03
C PHE A 89 1.55 4.80 -6.97
N HIS A 90 0.31 4.53 -7.36
CA HIS A 90 -0.46 5.31 -8.32
C HIS A 90 -1.95 5.22 -8.00
N ILE A 91 -2.68 6.33 -8.22
CA ILE A 91 -4.13 6.36 -8.16
C ILE A 91 -4.67 6.65 -9.56
N ILE A 92 -5.39 5.68 -10.12
CA ILE A 92 -5.93 5.77 -11.47
C ILE A 92 -6.94 6.91 -11.54
N GLY A 93 -6.77 7.78 -12.56
CA GLY A 93 -7.69 8.88 -12.83
C GLY A 93 -7.33 10.21 -12.15
N THR A 94 -6.20 10.29 -11.43
CA THR A 94 -5.71 11.53 -10.84
C THR A 94 -4.18 11.65 -10.90
N HIS A 95 -3.66 12.79 -10.46
CA HIS A 95 -2.24 13.02 -10.17
C HIS A 95 -2.12 13.55 -8.74
N PHE A 96 -0.99 13.31 -8.10
CA PHE A 96 -0.70 13.84 -6.78
C PHE A 96 -0.30 15.32 -6.89
N LYS A 97 -1.01 16.18 -6.16
CA LYS A 97 -0.71 17.59 -6.02
C LYS A 97 0.61 17.76 -5.29
N ASN A 98 0.82 17.08 -4.16
CA ASN A 98 2.13 16.99 -3.53
C ASN A 98 2.54 15.54 -3.23
N VAL A 99 3.84 15.28 -3.31
CA VAL A 99 4.47 14.00 -2.97
C VAL A 99 5.66 14.24 -2.06
N TYR A 100 5.53 13.82 -0.80
CA TYR A 100 6.60 13.76 0.18
C TYR A 100 7.32 12.42 0.00
N ARG A 101 8.38 12.43 -0.81
CA ARG A 101 9.16 11.25 -1.14
C ARG A 101 9.86 10.71 0.11
N ASP A 102 9.96 9.39 0.20
CA ASP A 102 10.71 8.67 1.25
C ASP A 102 10.30 9.06 2.68
N GLY A 103 9.04 9.49 2.87
CA GLY A 103 8.50 9.95 4.15
C GLY A 103 9.08 11.29 4.64
N GLY A 104 9.87 11.98 3.82
CA GLY A 104 10.52 13.24 4.19
C GLY A 104 9.54 14.41 4.25
N VAL A 105 9.26 14.90 5.46
CA VAL A 105 8.31 16.02 5.70
C VAL A 105 8.99 17.39 5.90
N THR A 106 10.31 17.42 6.01
CA THR A 106 11.08 18.66 6.22
C THR A 106 11.46 19.36 4.93
N SER A 107 11.53 18.62 3.82
CA SER A 107 11.80 19.16 2.49
C SER A 107 10.51 19.53 1.79
N ASN A 108 10.59 20.47 0.85
CA ASN A 108 9.45 20.78 -0.01
C ASN A 108 9.04 19.53 -0.82
N PRO A 109 7.74 19.21 -0.90
CA PRO A 109 7.31 18.05 -1.65
C PRO A 109 7.44 18.28 -3.16
N SER A 110 7.56 17.19 -3.90
CA SER A 110 7.40 17.22 -5.37
C SER A 110 5.95 17.54 -5.72
N LYS A 111 5.70 18.18 -6.88
CA LYS A 111 4.35 18.58 -7.29
C LYS A 111 3.94 17.99 -8.63
N GLY A 112 2.66 17.65 -8.79
CA GLY A 112 2.09 17.20 -10.06
C GLY A 112 2.63 15.84 -10.53
N ILE A 113 2.83 14.91 -9.61
CA ILE A 113 3.44 13.60 -9.88
C ILE A 113 2.35 12.55 -10.09
N GLN A 114 2.46 11.75 -11.15
CA GLN A 114 1.47 10.69 -11.45
C GLN A 114 1.69 9.41 -10.62
N THR A 115 2.95 9.02 -10.40
CA THR A 115 3.34 7.75 -9.78
C THR A 115 4.60 7.98 -8.97
N VAL A 116 4.67 7.40 -7.78
CA VAL A 116 5.82 7.50 -6.89
C VAL A 116 6.36 6.10 -6.56
N SER A 117 7.68 5.94 -6.68
CA SER A 117 8.38 4.73 -6.25
C SER A 117 8.51 4.74 -4.73
N VAL A 118 8.10 3.67 -4.07
CA VAL A 118 8.15 3.51 -2.60
C VAL A 118 8.86 2.19 -2.29
N PRO A 119 10.13 2.23 -1.85
CA PRO A 119 10.91 1.02 -1.58
C PRO A 119 10.32 0.24 -0.40
N CYS A 120 10.66 -1.05 -0.28
CA CYS A 120 10.30 -1.83 0.91
C CYS A 120 10.88 -1.20 2.19
N GLY A 121 10.12 -1.26 3.28
CA GLY A 121 10.42 -0.53 4.53
C GLY A 121 10.28 0.99 4.41
N GLY A 122 9.89 1.50 3.24
CA GLY A 122 9.73 2.92 2.95
C GLY A 122 8.29 3.40 3.06
N SER A 123 8.12 4.71 2.95
CA SER A 123 6.81 5.35 2.93
C SER A 123 6.83 6.61 2.06
N THR A 124 5.65 7.13 1.79
CA THR A 124 5.43 8.43 1.16
C THR A 124 4.13 9.01 1.69
N ILE A 125 3.99 10.33 1.59
CA ILE A 125 2.73 11.02 1.82
C ILE A 125 2.36 11.68 0.50
N VAL A 126 1.12 11.46 0.06
CA VAL A 126 0.58 12.10 -1.14
C VAL A 126 -0.73 12.80 -0.81
N ASP A 127 -0.97 13.92 -1.48
CA ASP A 127 -2.22 14.66 -1.51
C ASP A 127 -2.49 15.23 -2.91
#